data_AF-A0AAN4YDV0-F1
#
_entry.id   AF-A0AAN4YDV0-F1
#
_cell.length_a   1.000
_cell.length_b   1.000
_cell.length_c   1.000
_cell.angle_alpha   90.00
_cell.angle_beta   90.00
_cell.angle_gamma   90.00
#
_symmetry.space_group_name_H-M   'P 1'
#
loop_
_entity.id
_entity.type
_entity.pdbx_description
1 polymer ?
#
loop_
_entity_poly.entity_id
_entity_poly.type
_entity_poly.pdbx_seq_one_letter_code
_entity_poly.pdbx_strand_id
1 'polypeptide(L)'
;MAAERVTPPPRADETNTDDEVVALLQQLEEIDLFGGKQKGKGRADKPLGIDLAMTFFRDEVQAHIGFLNDLKLAHSIGHAVFMDGPAIAGVVQESCKPKVIDK
;
A
#
# COMPACT_ATOMS: atom_id res chain seq x y z
N MET A 1 30.29 -23.77 14.26
CA MET A 1 29.79 -23.17 13.00
C MET A 1 28.31 -22.92 13.18
N ALA A 2 27.92 -21.68 13.46
CA ALA A 2 26.52 -21.31 13.62
C ALA A 2 25.94 -21.10 12.22
N ALA A 3 24.98 -21.93 11.83
CA ALA A 3 24.21 -21.71 10.62
C ALA A 3 23.42 -20.41 10.81
N GLU A 4 23.78 -19.39 10.05
CA GLU A 4 22.98 -18.18 9.90
C GLU A 4 21.60 -18.62 9.41
N ARG A 5 20.62 -18.60 10.31
CA ARG A 5 19.24 -18.84 9.94
C ARG A 5 18.84 -17.66 9.09
N VAL A 6 18.84 -17.83 7.77
CA VAL A 6 18.05 -17.01 6.85
C VAL A 6 16.61 -17.24 7.27
N THR A 7 16.14 -16.45 8.22
CA THR A 7 14.72 -16.38 8.54
C THR A 7 14.03 -15.90 7.28
N PRO A 8 13.17 -16.73 6.64
CA PRO A 8 12.32 -16.19 5.59
C PRO A 8 11.57 -14.99 6.19
N PRO A 9 11.31 -13.93 5.39
CA PRO A 9 10.47 -12.84 5.86
C PRO A 9 9.21 -13.45 6.47
N PRO A 10 8.71 -12.88 7.58
CA PRO A 10 7.49 -13.38 8.21
C PRO A 10 6.48 -13.59 7.10
N ARG A 11 5.93 -14.81 7.01
CA ARG A 11 4.81 -15.05 6.10
C ARG A 11 3.80 -14.01 6.52
N ALA A 12 3.59 -13.02 5.64
CA ALA A 12 2.47 -12.12 5.80
C ALA A 12 1.31 -13.06 6.09
N ASP A 13 0.66 -12.89 7.24
CA ASP A 13 -0.77 -13.13 7.24
C ASP A 13 -1.22 -12.40 5.98
N GLU A 14 -1.63 -13.16 4.96
CA GLU A 14 -2.18 -12.62 3.73
C GLU A 14 -3.50 -11.99 4.11
N THR A 15 -3.44 -10.86 4.83
CA THR A 15 -4.50 -9.87 4.83
C THR A 15 -4.61 -9.51 3.37
N ASN A 16 -5.59 -10.11 2.70
CA ASN A 16 -5.85 -9.88 1.29
C ASN A 16 -6.25 -8.42 1.14
N THR A 17 -5.24 -7.56 1.01
CA THR A 17 -5.41 -6.10 0.93
C THR A 17 -6.28 -5.74 -0.26
N ASP A 18 -6.37 -6.62 -1.27
CA ASP A 18 -7.21 -6.41 -2.45
C ASP A 18 -8.69 -6.55 -2.09
N ASP A 19 -9.08 -7.54 -1.29
CA ASP A 19 -10.47 -7.67 -0.81
C ASP A 19 -10.87 -6.48 0.06
N GLU A 20 -9.97 -6.02 0.93
CA GLU A 20 -10.20 -4.87 1.79
C GLU A 20 -10.32 -3.57 0.97
N VAL A 21 -9.43 -3.34 -0.01
CA VAL A 21 -9.53 -2.20 -0.94
C VAL A 21 -10.85 -2.24 -1.71
N VAL A 22 -11.29 -3.41 -2.19
CA VAL A 22 -12.59 -3.56 -2.88
C VAL A 22 -13.74 -3.19 -1.95
N ALA A 23 -13.73 -3.67 -0.70
CA ALA A 23 -14.76 -3.35 0.28
C ALA A 23 -14.82 -1.84 0.60
N LEU A 24 -13.66 -1.19 0.75
CA LEU A 24 -13.58 0.25 1.02
C LEU A 24 -14.02 1.09 -0.19
N LEU A 25 -13.69 0.66 -1.41
CA LEU A 25 -14.18 1.31 -2.63
C LEU A 25 -15.72 1.23 -2.72
N GLN A 26 -16.31 0.09 -2.34
CA GLN A 26 -17.76 -0.04 -2.27
C GLN A 26 -18.37 0.91 -1.21
N GLN A 27 -17.72 1.07 -0.06
CA GLN A 27 -18.17 2.04 0.96
C GLN A 27 -18.13 3.50 0.45
N LEU A 28 -17.11 3.87 -0.34
CA LEU A 28 -17.05 5.19 -0.97
C LEU A 28 -18.21 5.42 -1.94
N GLU A 29 -18.56 4.40 -2.74
CA GLU A 29 -19.72 4.47 -3.64
C GLU A 29 -21.02 4.68 -2.85
N GLU A 30 -21.20 3.99 -1.72
CA GLU A 30 -22.36 4.15 -0.85
C GLU A 30 -22.46 5.55 -0.24
N ILE A 31 -21.33 6.12 0.19
CA ILE A 31 -21.22 7.50 0.70
C ILE A 31 -21.65 8.51 -0.38
N ASP A 32 -21.12 8.36 -1.60
CA ASP A 32 -21.41 9.27 -2.71
C ASP A 32 -22.88 9.17 -3.15
N LEU A 33 -23.46 7.97 -3.17
CA LEU A 33 -24.89 7.72 -3.42
C LEU A 33 -25.78 8.35 -2.34
N PHE A 34 -25.39 8.22 -1.07
CA PHE A 34 -26.11 8.85 0.05
C PHE A 34 -26.08 10.38 -0.07
N GLY A 35 -24.91 10.97 -0.30
CA GLY A 35 -24.75 12.42 -0.50
C GLY A 35 -25.60 12.95 -1.65
N GLY A 36 -25.67 12.22 -2.78
CA GLY A 36 -26.55 12.53 -3.90
C GLY A 36 -28.03 12.61 -3.52
N LYS A 37 -28.51 11.75 -2.61
CA LYS A 37 -29.91 11.73 -2.12
C LYS A 37 -30.21 12.79 -1.04
N GLN A 38 -29.18 13.41 -0.46
CA GLN A 38 -29.35 14.46 0.56
C GLN A 38 -29.22 15.89 0.00
N LYS A 39 -28.76 16.06 -1.25
CA LYS A 39 -28.69 17.37 -1.92
C LYS A 39 -30.05 18.10 -1.83
N GLY A 40 -30.03 19.33 -1.30
CA GLY A 40 -31.19 20.21 -1.21
C GLY A 40 -32.06 20.07 0.05
N LYS A 41 -31.69 19.21 1.01
CA LYS A 41 -32.46 19.03 2.27
C LYS A 41 -32.05 19.97 3.41
N GLY A 42 -30.96 20.71 3.26
CA GLY A 42 -30.47 21.70 4.24
C GLY A 42 -30.34 23.10 3.64
N ARG A 43 -30.30 24.14 4.50
CA ARG A 43 -30.00 25.51 4.03
C ARG A 43 -28.52 25.60 3.67
N ALA A 44 -28.20 26.27 2.56
CA ALA A 44 -26.83 26.37 2.04
C ALA A 44 -25.86 27.10 3.00
N ASP A 45 -26.37 27.94 3.90
CA ASP A 45 -25.61 28.68 4.91
C ASP A 45 -25.33 27.88 6.18
N LYS A 46 -25.93 26.70 6.33
CA LYS A 46 -25.75 25.85 7.52
C LYS A 46 -25.67 24.38 7.11
N PRO A 47 -24.45 23.87 6.80
CA PRO A 47 -24.26 22.44 6.54
C PRO A 47 -24.74 21.65 7.75
N LEU A 48 -25.44 20.55 7.51
CA LEU A 48 -25.91 19.69 8.58
C LEU A 48 -24.69 18.99 9.19
N GLY A 49 -24.70 18.72 10.49
CA GLY A 49 -23.60 18.00 11.14
C GLY A 49 -23.30 16.64 10.48
N ILE A 50 -24.31 16.04 9.85
CA ILE A 50 -24.17 14.82 9.05
C ILE A 50 -23.34 15.04 7.79
N ASP A 51 -23.46 16.18 7.10
CA ASP A 51 -22.68 16.46 5.88
C ASP A 51 -21.18 16.57 6.20
N LEU A 52 -20.87 17.22 7.33
CA LEU A 52 -19.51 17.35 7.83
C LEU A 52 -18.96 15.98 8.27
N ALA A 53 -19.73 15.19 9.02
CA ALA A 53 -19.33 13.86 9.45
C ALA A 53 -19.09 12.92 8.25
N MET A 54 -19.94 12.96 7.23
CA MET A 54 -19.79 12.16 6.01
C MET A 54 -18.55 12.58 5.21
N THR A 55 -18.21 13.87 5.20
CA THR A 55 -16.98 14.37 4.55
C THR A 55 -15.74 13.81 5.24
N PHE A 56 -15.67 13.91 6.58
CA PHE A 56 -14.54 13.35 7.34
C PHE A 56 -14.42 11.84 7.17
N PHE A 57 -15.53 11.12 7.22
CA PHE A 57 -15.52 9.67 7.04
C PHE A 57 -15.05 9.28 5.63
N ARG A 58 -15.47 10.02 4.60
CA ARG A 58 -14.99 9.82 3.22
C ARG A 58 -13.48 10.01 3.11
N ASP A 59 -12.95 11.06 3.72
CA ASP A 59 -11.51 11.35 3.73
C ASP A 59 -10.73 10.25 4.45
N GLU A 60 -11.26 9.71 5.56
CA GLU A 60 -10.67 8.59 6.30
C GLU A 60 -10.61 7.32 5.47
N VAL A 61 -11.72 6.93 4.81
CA VAL A 61 -11.76 5.76 3.93
C VAL A 61 -10.77 5.90 2.77
N GLN A 62 -10.68 7.09 2.18
CA GLN A 62 -9.74 7.36 1.09
C GLN A 62 -8.27 7.28 1.55
N ALA A 63 -7.96 7.78 2.75
CA ALA A 63 -6.63 7.67 3.34
C ALA A 63 -6.26 6.21 3.62
N HIS A 64 -7.21 5.40 4.10
CA HIS A 64 -6.97 3.98 4.38
C HIS A 64 -6.72 3.17 3.12
N ILE A 65 -7.44 3.44 2.02
CA ILE A 65 -7.14 2.86 0.70
C ILE A 65 -5.71 3.22 0.26
N GLY A 66 -5.28 4.47 0.46
CA GLY A 66 -3.90 4.89 0.18
C GLY A 66 -2.87 4.08 0.97
N PHE A 67 -3.09 3.95 2.28
CA PHE A 67 -2.23 3.15 3.16
C PHE A 67 -2.11 1.68 2.71
N LEU A 68 -3.22 1.03 2.34
CA LEU A 68 -3.21 -0.37 1.88
C LEU A 68 -2.43 -0.54 0.57
N ASN A 69 -2.57 0.41 -0.37
CA ASN A 69 -1.81 0.40 -1.62
C ASN A 69 -0.31 0.59 -1.39
N ASP A 70 0.06 1.50 -0.49
CA ASP A 70 1.46 1.73 -0.12
C ASP A 70 2.06 0.49 0.56
N LEU A 71 1.29 -0.18 1.42
CA LEU A 71 1.70 -1.43 2.06
C LEU A 71 1.95 -2.54 1.03
N LYS A 72 1.04 -2.70 0.06
CA LYS A 72 1.18 -3.66 -1.05
C LYS A 72 2.44 -3.36 -1.89
N LEU A 73 2.69 -2.09 -2.19
CA LEU A 73 3.88 -1.66 -2.91
C LEU A 73 5.16 -1.97 -2.12
N ALA A 74 5.20 -1.64 -0.83
CA ALA A 74 6.33 -1.91 0.03
C ALA A 74 6.66 -3.42 0.11
N HIS A 75 5.64 -4.27 0.23
CA HIS A 75 5.81 -5.72 0.18
C HIS A 75 6.35 -6.20 -1.18
N SER A 76 5.83 -5.67 -2.28
CA SER A 76 6.31 -6.00 -3.63
C SER A 76 7.78 -5.64 -3.82
N ILE A 77 8.20 -4.44 -3.38
CA ILE A 77 9.60 -3.99 -3.42
C ILE A 77 10.47 -4.91 -2.56
N GLY A 78 10.07 -5.18 -1.31
CA GLY A 78 10.80 -6.05 -0.41
C GLY A 78 10.98 -7.45 -0.98
N HIS A 79 9.94 -7.99 -1.63
CA HIS A 79 9.99 -9.29 -2.29
C HIS A 79 10.94 -9.29 -3.49
N ALA A 80 10.87 -8.29 -4.37
CA ALA A 80 11.76 -8.17 -5.52
C ALA A 80 13.24 -8.07 -5.09
N VAL A 81 13.55 -7.22 -4.10
CA VAL A 81 14.91 -7.08 -3.56
C VAL A 81 15.40 -8.39 -2.95
N PHE A 82 14.54 -9.12 -2.23
CA PHE A 82 14.89 -10.43 -1.67
C PHE A 82 15.20 -11.46 -2.76
N MET A 83 14.37 -11.53 -3.81
CA MET A 83 14.54 -12.47 -4.92
C MET A 83 15.77 -12.15 -5.77
N ASP A 84 16.06 -10.87 -6.01
CA ASP A 84 17.18 -10.42 -6.85
C ASP A 84 18.51 -10.36 -6.09
N GLY A 85 18.48 -10.49 -4.75
CA GLY A 85 19.65 -10.41 -3.88
C GLY A 85 20.87 -11.20 -4.36
N PRO A 86 20.73 -12.49 -4.75
CA PRO A 86 21.85 -13.28 -5.28
C PRO A 86 22.43 -12.72 -6.58
N ALA A 87 21.59 -12.24 -7.50
CA ALA A 87 22.05 -11.66 -8.77
C ALA A 87 22.77 -10.32 -8.53
N ILE A 88 22.21 -9.48 -7.65
CA ILE A 88 22.83 -8.22 -7.21
C ILE A 88 24.21 -8.49 -6.59
N ALA A 89 24.32 -9.49 -5.71
CA ALA A 89 25.59 -9.88 -5.10
C ALA A 89 26.62 -10.34 -6.15
N GLY A 90 26.19 -11.09 -7.17
CA GLY A 90 27.05 -11.50 -8.29
C GLY A 90 27.62 -10.32 -9.08
N VAL A 91 26.77 -9.34 -9.42
CA VAL A 91 27.19 -8.12 -10.15
C VAL A 91 28.18 -7.28 -9.33
N VAL A 92 27.94 -7.13 -8.03
CA VAL A 92 28.86 -6.41 -7.13
C VAL A 92 30.21 -7.13 -7.05
N GLN A 93 30.23 -8.46 -6.99
CA GLN A 93 31.47 -9.23 -6.97
C GLN A 93 32.26 -9.14 -8.29
N GLU A 94 31.60 -9.13 -9.45
CA GLU A 94 32.27 -8.99 -10.74
C GLU A 94 32.82 -7.59 -10.98
N SER A 95 32.09 -6.55 -10.59
CA SER A 95 32.52 -5.15 -10.76
C SER A 95 33.69 -4.75 -9.87
N CYS A 96 33.89 -5.44 -8.73
CA CYS A 96 35.00 -5.19 -7.82
C CYS A 96 36.27 -6.02 -8.13
N LYS A 97 36.27 -6.88 -9.15
CA LYS A 97 37.48 -7.60 -9.56
C LYS A 97 38.46 -6.60 -10.21
N PRO A 98 39.72 -6.51 -9.74
CA PRO A 98 40.70 -5.65 -10.38
C PRO A 98 40.92 -6.13 -11.82
N LYS A 99 40.74 -5.21 -12.78
CA LYS A 99 41.11 -5.45 -14.18
C LYS A 99 42.62 -5.66 -14.23
N VAL A 100 43.06 -6.91 -14.39
CA VAL A 100 44.44 -7.20 -14.76
C VAL A 100 44.62 -6.67 -16.17
N ILE A 101 45.38 -5.57 -16.30
CA ILE A 101 45.77 -5.01 -17.59
C ILE A 101 47.07 -5.74 -17.95
N ASP A 102 46.96 -6.80 -18.75
CA ASP A 102 48.13 -7.46 -19.32
C ASP A 102 48.80 -6.49 -20.32
N LYS A 103 50.10 -6.23 -20.10
CA LYS A 103 50.97 -5.39 -20.94
C LYS A 103 51.71 -6.21 -21.98
#